data_AF-M4T7T5-F1
#
_entry.id   AF-M4T7T5-F1
#
_cell.length_a   1.000
_cell.length_b   1.000
_cell.length_c   1.000
_cell.angle_alpha   90.00
_cell.angle_beta   90.00
_cell.angle_gamma   90.00
#
_symmetry.space_group_name_H-M   'P 1'
#
loop_
_entity.id
_entity.type
_entity.pdbx_description
1 polymer ?
#
loop_
_entity_poly.entity_id
_entity_poly.type
_entity_poly.pdbx_seq_one_letter_code
_entity_poly.pdbx_strand_id
1 'polypeptide(L)'
;MAFCRSATMSVRVALVVAASMLVVVQASQDVMKNLAINFAKPLDDCKKEMDLPDSVTTDFYNFWKEGYELTNRQTGCAILCLSSKLEILDQELNLHHGRAQEFAMKHGADETMAKQIVDMIHTCAQSTPDAAADPCMKTLNVGKCFKLKIHELNWAPSMELIVGEVLAEV
;
A
#
# COMPACT_ATOMS: atom_id res chain seq x y z
N MET A 1 14.30 25.97 -42.69
CA MET A 1 13.00 25.45 -42.16
C MET A 1 13.08 24.10 -41.45
N ALA A 2 14.14 23.29 -41.59
CA ALA A 2 14.25 21.99 -40.90
C ALA A 2 14.40 22.09 -39.37
N PHE A 3 15.11 23.10 -38.86
CA PHE A 3 15.37 23.28 -37.43
C PHE A 3 14.10 23.57 -36.59
N CYS A 4 13.15 24.33 -37.14
CA CYS A 4 11.91 24.70 -36.43
C CYS A 4 10.92 23.51 -36.34
N ARG A 5 10.90 22.64 -37.36
CA ARG A 5 10.07 21.42 -37.43
C ARG A 5 10.57 20.32 -36.48
N SER A 6 11.89 20.22 -36.31
CA SER A 6 12.53 19.28 -35.39
C SER A 6 12.19 19.62 -33.93
N ALA A 7 12.31 20.91 -33.55
CA ALA A 7 11.96 21.38 -32.20
C ALA A 7 10.48 21.15 -31.85
N THR A 8 9.55 21.38 -32.78
CA THR A 8 8.13 21.11 -32.53
C THR A 8 7.83 19.62 -32.39
N MET A 9 8.53 18.75 -33.12
CA MET A 9 8.37 17.30 -33.00
C MET A 9 8.92 16.77 -31.68
N SER A 10 10.11 17.23 -31.25
CA SER A 10 10.70 16.87 -29.95
C SER A 10 9.84 17.33 -28.77
N VAL A 11 9.27 18.54 -28.83
CA VAL A 11 8.37 19.05 -27.77
C VAL A 11 7.08 18.22 -27.71
N ARG A 12 6.48 17.86 -28.85
CA ARG A 12 5.27 17.02 -28.88
C ARG A 12 5.54 15.62 -28.34
N VAL A 13 6.67 15.01 -28.68
CA VAL A 13 7.06 13.70 -28.15
C VAL A 13 7.27 13.78 -26.63
N ALA A 14 7.98 14.81 -26.14
CA ALA A 14 8.19 15.00 -24.72
C ALA A 14 6.87 15.18 -23.94
N LEU A 15 5.91 15.94 -24.50
CA LEU A 15 4.58 16.11 -23.92
C LEU A 15 3.77 14.80 -23.87
N VAL A 16 3.81 14.00 -24.94
CA VAL A 16 3.12 12.70 -24.99
C VAL A 16 3.71 11.73 -23.96
N VAL A 17 5.05 11.67 -23.85
CA VAL A 17 5.72 10.84 -22.85
C VAL A 17 5.36 11.28 -21.43
N ALA A 18 5.43 12.59 -21.13
CA ALA A 18 5.04 13.11 -19.83
C ALA A 18 3.57 12.78 -19.49
N ALA A 19 2.65 12.96 -20.45
CA ALA A 19 1.24 12.61 -20.25
C ALA A 19 1.05 11.10 -19.98
N SER A 20 1.75 10.23 -20.72
CA SER A 20 1.66 8.77 -20.49
C SER A 20 2.17 8.36 -19.11
N MET A 21 3.26 8.96 -18.63
CA MET A 21 3.79 8.71 -17.28
C MET A 21 2.80 9.14 -16.20
N LEU A 22 2.15 10.29 -16.36
CA LEU A 22 1.12 10.76 -15.41
C LEU A 22 -0.07 9.79 -15.34
N VAL A 23 -0.55 9.29 -16.48
CA VAL A 23 -1.66 8.33 -16.53
C VAL A 23 -1.32 7.03 -15.81
N VAL A 24 -0.10 6.52 -16.00
CA VAL A 24 0.36 5.29 -15.33
C VAL A 24 0.43 5.48 -13.81
N VAL A 25 0.98 6.61 -13.35
CA VAL A 25 1.07 6.91 -11.91
C VAL A 25 -0.33 6.99 -11.27
N GLN A 26 -1.28 7.66 -11.93
CA GLN A 26 -2.65 7.74 -11.42
C GLN A 26 -3.30 6.35 -11.32
N ALA A 27 -3.15 5.51 -12.34
CA ALA A 27 -3.67 4.15 -12.31
C ALA A 27 -3.09 3.33 -11.14
N SER A 28 -1.78 3.45 -10.86
CA SER A 28 -1.16 2.77 -9.72
C SER A 28 -1.65 3.30 -8.37
N GLN A 29 -1.88 4.61 -8.24
CA GLN A 29 -2.46 5.21 -7.02
C GLN A 29 -3.89 4.74 -6.77
N ASP A 30 -4.70 4.60 -7.82
CA ASP A 30 -6.06 4.07 -7.72
C ASP A 30 -6.07 2.60 -7.27
N VAL A 31 -5.15 1.78 -7.78
CA VAL A 31 -4.97 0.39 -7.31
C VAL A 31 -4.55 0.39 -5.84
N MET A 32 -3.56 1.18 -5.44
CA MET A 32 -3.12 1.23 -4.04
C MET A 32 -4.20 1.76 -3.09
N LYS A 33 -5.03 2.72 -3.54
CA LYS A 33 -6.23 3.17 -2.81
C LYS A 33 -7.19 1.99 -2.59
N ASN A 34 -7.54 1.26 -3.65
CA ASN A 34 -8.45 0.12 -3.56
C ASN A 34 -7.90 -0.96 -2.63
N LEU A 35 -6.60 -1.23 -2.70
CA LEU A 35 -5.93 -2.17 -1.79
C LEU A 35 -6.02 -1.69 -0.34
N ALA A 36 -5.69 -0.42 -0.06
CA ALA A 36 -5.73 0.13 1.29
C ALA A 36 -7.12 0.04 1.93
N ILE A 37 -8.16 0.39 1.16
CA ILE A 37 -9.56 0.37 1.63
C ILE A 37 -10.00 -1.07 1.90
N ASN A 38 -9.81 -1.97 0.93
CA ASN A 38 -10.23 -3.36 1.08
C ASN A 38 -9.40 -4.10 2.14
N PHE A 39 -8.15 -3.71 2.34
CA PHE A 39 -7.31 -4.24 3.42
C PHE A 39 -7.82 -3.82 4.80
N ALA A 40 -8.34 -2.60 4.94
CA ALA A 40 -8.84 -2.06 6.20
C ALA A 40 -10.31 -2.43 6.52
N LYS A 41 -11.05 -3.06 5.59
CA LYS A 41 -12.46 -3.46 5.82
C LYS A 41 -12.72 -4.22 7.13
N PRO A 42 -11.89 -5.20 7.54
CA PRO A 42 -12.08 -5.90 8.81
C PRO A 42 -11.48 -5.19 10.04
N LEU A 43 -11.10 -3.90 9.95
CA LEU A 43 -10.43 -3.19 11.05
C LEU A 43 -11.29 -3.10 12.30
N ASP A 44 -12.59 -2.85 12.17
CA ASP A 44 -13.49 -2.77 13.33
C ASP A 44 -13.61 -4.11 14.08
N ASP A 45 -13.57 -5.23 13.35
CA ASP A 45 -13.55 -6.55 13.97
C ASP A 45 -12.23 -6.77 14.74
N CYS A 46 -11.10 -6.43 14.13
CA CYS A 46 -9.80 -6.50 14.80
C CYS A 46 -9.71 -5.59 16.03
N LYS A 47 -10.27 -4.37 15.95
CA LYS A 47 -10.33 -3.45 17.09
C LYS A 47 -11.13 -4.02 18.25
N LYS A 48 -12.30 -4.62 17.98
CA LYS A 48 -13.18 -5.22 19.00
C LYS A 48 -12.56 -6.49 19.60
N GLU A 49 -12.02 -7.37 18.78
CA GLU A 49 -11.45 -8.66 19.23
C GLU A 49 -10.22 -8.48 20.10
N MET A 50 -9.44 -7.42 19.85
CA MET A 50 -8.15 -7.18 20.52
C MET A 50 -8.16 -5.97 21.47
N ASP A 51 -9.33 -5.34 21.68
CA ASP A 51 -9.51 -4.12 22.47
C ASP A 51 -8.50 -3.00 22.09
N LEU A 52 -8.41 -2.72 20.78
CA LEU A 52 -7.47 -1.72 20.26
C LEU A 52 -8.04 -0.30 20.40
N PRO A 53 -7.22 0.69 20.80
CA PRO A 53 -7.66 2.06 20.97
C PRO A 53 -7.86 2.78 19.63
N ASP A 54 -8.58 3.89 19.67
CA ASP A 54 -8.87 4.73 18.51
C ASP A 54 -7.62 5.37 17.87
N SER A 55 -6.48 5.42 18.57
CA SER A 55 -5.21 5.84 17.97
C SER A 55 -4.79 4.93 16.81
N VAL A 56 -5.21 3.65 16.81
CA VAL A 56 -5.00 2.76 15.66
C VAL A 56 -5.76 3.27 14.44
N THR A 57 -7.03 3.67 14.59
CA THR A 57 -7.81 4.25 13.49
C THR A 57 -7.14 5.51 12.93
N THR A 58 -6.59 6.38 13.80
CA THR A 58 -5.81 7.55 13.37
C THR A 58 -4.58 7.18 12.54
N ASP A 59 -3.87 6.12 12.93
CA ASP A 59 -2.72 5.61 12.17
C ASP A 59 -3.12 5.06 10.80
N PHE A 60 -4.25 4.34 10.70
CA PHE A 60 -4.76 3.85 9.42
C PHE A 60 -5.18 4.99 8.50
N TYR A 61 -5.84 6.02 9.03
CA TYR A 61 -6.13 7.21 8.26
C TYR A 61 -4.83 7.83 7.75
N ASN A 62 -3.86 8.13 8.61
CA ASN A 62 -2.64 8.83 8.20
C ASN A 62 -1.57 7.90 7.59
N PHE A 63 -1.89 6.63 7.34
CA PHE A 63 -0.89 5.62 6.95
C PHE A 63 -0.11 6.07 5.71
N TRP A 64 -0.77 6.63 4.71
CA TRP A 64 -0.13 7.08 3.46
C TRP A 64 0.33 8.54 3.47
N LYS A 65 0.13 9.27 4.57
CA LYS A 65 0.55 10.67 4.67
C LYS A 65 2.08 10.75 4.75
N GLU A 66 2.68 11.52 3.86
CA GLU A 66 4.12 11.76 3.86
C GLU A 66 4.56 12.44 5.18
N GLY A 67 5.68 12.00 5.74
CA GLY A 67 6.18 12.47 7.04
C GLY A 67 5.39 12.01 8.26
N TYR A 68 4.30 11.25 8.12
CA TYR A 68 3.61 10.64 9.26
C TYR A 68 4.34 9.37 9.72
N GLU A 69 4.77 9.39 10.98
CA GLU A 69 5.52 8.31 11.61
C GLU A 69 4.63 7.34 12.37
N LEU A 70 4.65 6.07 11.93
CA LEU A 70 4.01 4.97 12.63
C LEU A 70 4.93 4.50 13.77
N THR A 71 4.46 4.63 15.01
CA THR A 71 5.19 4.23 16.23
C THR A 71 4.36 3.38 17.19
N ASN A 72 3.04 3.32 16.98
CA ASN A 72 2.14 2.58 17.84
C ASN A 72 2.22 1.06 17.57
N ARG A 73 2.70 0.30 18.55
CA ARG A 73 2.73 -1.17 18.51
C ARG A 73 1.37 -1.79 18.18
N GLN A 74 0.28 -1.23 18.68
CA GLN A 74 -1.07 -1.76 18.45
C GLN A 74 -1.51 -1.62 16.99
N THR A 75 -0.98 -0.65 16.25
CA THR A 75 -1.18 -0.55 14.81
C THR A 75 -0.53 -1.73 14.09
N GLY A 76 0.66 -2.15 14.55
CA GLY A 76 1.29 -3.38 14.07
C GLY A 76 0.45 -4.63 14.34
N CYS A 77 -0.14 -4.73 15.53
CA CYS A 77 -1.05 -5.81 15.88
C CYS A 77 -2.32 -5.80 15.01
N ALA A 78 -2.88 -4.62 14.72
CA ALA A 78 -4.02 -4.45 13.83
C ALA A 78 -3.70 -4.94 12.41
N ILE A 79 -2.56 -4.51 11.84
CA ILE A 79 -2.10 -4.96 10.51
C ILE A 79 -1.94 -6.49 10.49
N LEU A 80 -1.40 -7.08 11.55
CA LEU A 80 -1.27 -8.54 11.67
C LEU A 80 -2.64 -9.22 11.67
N CYS A 81 -3.58 -8.74 12.47
CA CYS A 81 -4.96 -9.26 12.52
C CYS A 81 -5.66 -9.17 11.17
N LEU A 82 -5.59 -8.01 10.51
CA LEU A 82 -6.15 -7.80 9.17
C LEU A 82 -5.57 -8.80 8.17
N SER A 83 -4.25 -8.96 8.18
CA SER A 83 -3.54 -9.87 7.29
C SER A 83 -3.97 -11.33 7.51
N SER A 84 -4.18 -11.75 8.76
CA SER A 84 -4.73 -13.07 9.07
C SER A 84 -6.19 -13.23 8.62
N LYS A 85 -7.05 -12.24 8.86
CA LYS A 85 -8.48 -12.29 8.45
C LYS A 85 -8.67 -12.29 6.93
N LEU A 86 -7.77 -11.64 6.20
CA LEU A 86 -7.74 -11.64 4.74
C LEU A 86 -7.01 -12.85 4.15
N GLU A 87 -6.55 -13.76 5.02
CA GLU A 87 -5.87 -14.99 4.62
C GLU A 87 -4.56 -14.76 3.81
N ILE A 88 -3.98 -13.57 3.86
CA ILE A 88 -2.75 -13.24 3.13
C ILE A 88 -1.47 -13.71 3.86
N LEU A 89 -1.62 -14.28 5.06
CA LEU A 89 -0.54 -14.93 5.81
C LEU A 89 -0.69 -16.46 5.79
N ASP A 90 0.43 -17.15 5.92
CA ASP A 90 0.47 -18.60 6.17
C ASP A 90 0.37 -18.93 7.67
N GLN A 91 0.48 -20.22 8.01
CA GLN A 91 0.36 -20.71 9.38
C GLN A 91 1.52 -20.26 10.29
N GLU A 92 2.63 -19.82 9.71
CA GLU A 92 3.82 -19.34 10.41
C GLU A 92 3.84 -17.79 10.53
N LEU A 93 2.73 -17.13 10.15
CA LEU A 93 2.58 -15.68 10.08
C LEU A 93 3.50 -15.02 9.05
N ASN A 94 3.99 -15.77 8.06
CA ASN A 94 4.71 -15.24 6.91
C ASN A 94 3.73 -14.88 5.79
N LEU A 95 4.15 -14.00 4.87
CA LEU A 95 3.34 -13.63 3.72
C LEU A 95 3.07 -14.85 2.84
N HIS A 96 1.80 -15.20 2.65
CA HIS A 96 1.40 -16.23 1.70
C HIS A 96 1.36 -15.62 0.29
N HIS A 97 2.45 -15.77 -0.47
CA HIS A 97 2.65 -15.13 -1.79
C HIS A 97 1.46 -15.28 -2.74
N GLY A 98 0.91 -16.50 -2.90
CA GLY A 98 -0.23 -16.75 -3.80
C GLY A 98 -1.49 -15.97 -3.40
N ARG A 99 -1.95 -16.10 -2.15
CA ARG A 99 -3.12 -15.39 -1.63
C ARG A 99 -2.93 -13.87 -1.61
N ALA A 100 -1.72 -13.39 -1.31
CA ALA A 100 -1.41 -11.97 -1.36
C ALA A 100 -1.48 -11.42 -2.81
N GLN A 101 -1.00 -12.18 -3.78
CA GLN A 101 -1.10 -11.83 -5.20
C GLN A 101 -2.56 -11.86 -5.68
N GLU A 102 -3.34 -12.87 -5.30
CA GLU A 102 -4.77 -12.96 -5.60
C GLU A 102 -5.56 -11.79 -5.00
N PHE A 103 -5.28 -11.43 -3.75
CA PHE A 103 -5.85 -10.25 -3.10
C PHE A 103 -5.51 -8.98 -3.90
N ALA A 104 -4.24 -8.81 -4.28
CA ALA A 104 -3.83 -7.65 -5.06
C ALA A 104 -4.56 -7.55 -6.40
N MET A 105 -4.64 -8.67 -7.13
CA MET A 105 -5.31 -8.73 -8.44
C MET A 105 -6.82 -8.50 -8.34
N LYS A 106 -7.48 -9.06 -7.33
CA LYS A 106 -8.90 -8.85 -7.06
C LYS A 106 -9.26 -7.37 -6.86
N HIS A 107 -8.30 -6.57 -6.41
CA HIS A 107 -8.48 -5.16 -6.09
C HIS A 107 -7.82 -4.21 -7.10
N GLY A 108 -7.54 -4.70 -8.32
CA GLY A 108 -7.25 -3.88 -9.49
C GLY A 108 -5.80 -3.93 -9.98
N ALA A 109 -4.90 -4.62 -9.28
CA ALA A 109 -3.54 -4.83 -9.78
C ALA A 109 -3.56 -5.80 -10.97
N ASP A 110 -2.78 -5.51 -12.01
CA ASP A 110 -2.42 -6.57 -12.97
C ASP A 110 -1.41 -7.54 -12.32
N GLU A 111 -1.12 -8.65 -13.01
CA GLU A 111 -0.20 -9.68 -12.49
C GLU A 111 1.20 -9.12 -12.17
N THR A 112 1.68 -8.16 -12.97
CA THR A 112 3.02 -7.58 -12.79
C THR A 112 3.07 -6.70 -11.56
N MET A 113 2.08 -5.82 -11.40
CA MET A 113 1.95 -4.96 -10.23
C MET A 113 1.69 -5.77 -8.96
N ALA A 114 0.83 -6.79 -9.03
CA ALA A 114 0.54 -7.68 -7.90
C ALA A 114 1.81 -8.40 -7.42
N LYS A 115 2.60 -8.96 -8.35
CA LYS A 115 3.90 -9.56 -8.03
C LYS A 115 4.85 -8.54 -7.42
N GLN A 116 4.94 -7.34 -8.00
CA GLN A 116 5.81 -6.28 -7.48
C GLN A 116 5.44 -5.88 -6.04
N ILE A 117 4.14 -5.79 -5.72
CA ILE A 117 3.66 -5.51 -4.36
C ILE A 117 4.08 -6.62 -3.39
N VAL A 118 3.85 -7.88 -3.75
CA VAL A 118 4.22 -9.05 -2.93
C VAL A 118 5.73 -9.10 -2.70
N ASP A 119 6.53 -8.90 -3.74
CA ASP A 119 8.00 -8.89 -3.67
C ASP A 119 8.50 -7.75 -2.77
N MET A 120 7.87 -6.58 -2.79
CA MET A 120 8.21 -5.47 -1.90
C MET A 120 7.94 -5.81 -0.43
N ILE A 121 6.78 -6.39 -0.12
CA ILE A 121 6.43 -6.81 1.25
C ILE A 121 7.39 -7.91 1.72
N HIS A 122 7.66 -8.89 0.87
CA HIS A 122 8.60 -9.98 1.18
C HIS A 122 10.00 -9.46 1.45
N THR A 123 10.50 -8.54 0.63
CA THR A 123 11.80 -7.88 0.83
C THR A 123 11.84 -7.11 2.15
N CYS A 124 10.76 -6.40 2.50
CA CYS A 124 10.65 -5.69 3.77
C CYS A 124 10.61 -6.65 4.97
N ALA A 125 9.95 -7.80 4.84
CA ALA A 125 9.93 -8.84 5.87
C ALA A 125 11.31 -9.46 6.11
N GLN A 126 12.09 -9.68 5.04
CA GLN A 126 13.46 -10.20 5.14
C GLN A 126 14.45 -9.19 5.72
N SER A 127 14.30 -7.90 5.40
CA SER A 127 15.21 -6.85 5.89
C SER A 127 14.90 -6.38 7.31
N THR A 128 13.71 -6.70 7.83
CA THR A 128 13.32 -6.41 9.21
C THR A 128 13.87 -7.51 10.12
N PRO A 129 14.70 -7.18 11.13
CA PRO A 129 15.28 -8.16 12.05
C PRO A 129 14.23 -9.07 12.70
N ASP A 130 14.64 -10.30 13.00
CA ASP A 130 13.71 -11.31 13.50
C ASP A 130 13.08 -10.96 14.84
N ALA A 131 11.81 -11.32 14.95
CA ALA A 131 10.86 -10.81 15.92
C ALA A 131 10.45 -11.82 16.98
N ALA A 132 11.33 -12.75 17.34
CA ALA A 132 11.04 -13.70 18.41
C ALA A 132 10.56 -13.01 19.71
N ALA A 133 10.82 -11.71 19.89
CA ALA A 133 10.30 -10.92 21.00
C ALA A 133 8.92 -10.26 20.75
N ASP A 134 8.57 -9.82 19.53
CA ASP A 134 7.33 -9.04 19.28
C ASP A 134 6.84 -9.03 17.82
N PRO A 135 5.90 -9.93 17.45
CA PRO A 135 5.33 -9.98 16.11
C PRO A 135 4.66 -8.68 15.66
N CYS A 136 3.99 -7.95 16.58
CA CYS A 136 3.31 -6.71 16.23
C CYS A 136 4.30 -5.62 15.78
N MET A 137 5.43 -5.49 16.49
CA MET A 137 6.46 -4.51 16.12
C MET A 137 7.15 -4.87 14.80
N LYS A 138 7.38 -6.16 14.51
CA LYS A 138 7.88 -6.57 13.20
C LYS A 138 6.89 -6.23 12.10
N THR A 139 5.60 -6.55 12.28
CA THR A 139 4.58 -6.18 11.29
C THR A 139 4.50 -4.67 11.08
N LEU A 140 4.62 -3.86 12.14
CA LEU A 140 4.68 -2.40 12.04
C LEU A 140 5.87 -1.96 11.18
N ASN A 141 7.06 -2.49 11.45
CA ASN A 141 8.29 -2.14 10.73
C ASN A 141 8.25 -2.58 9.26
N VAL A 142 7.68 -3.76 8.97
CA VAL A 142 7.41 -4.21 7.60
C VAL A 142 6.46 -3.23 6.90
N GLY A 143 5.39 -2.81 7.59
CA GLY A 143 4.46 -1.79 7.08
C GLY A 143 5.14 -0.45 6.77
N LYS A 144 6.05 0.02 7.64
CA LYS A 144 6.86 1.23 7.41
C LYS A 144 7.77 1.09 6.20
N CYS A 145 8.48 -0.03 6.09
CA CYS A 145 9.34 -0.31 4.93
C CYS A 145 8.53 -0.35 3.63
N PHE A 146 7.36 -1.02 3.64
CA PHE A 146 6.49 -1.09 2.48
C PHE A 146 5.95 0.30 2.09
N LYS A 147 5.50 1.08 3.08
CA LYS A 147 5.09 2.48 2.89
C LYS A 147 6.17 3.28 2.15
N LEU A 148 7.42 3.21 2.60
CA LEU A 148 8.54 3.93 1.98
C LEU A 148 8.71 3.55 0.50
N LYS A 149 8.73 2.25 0.18
CA LYS A 149 8.86 1.78 -1.21
C LYS A 149 7.72 2.25 -2.11
N ILE A 150 6.50 2.27 -1.60
CA ILE A 150 5.33 2.76 -2.34
C ILE A 150 5.43 4.28 -2.60
N HIS A 151 5.96 5.05 -1.65
CA HIS A 151 6.26 6.47 -1.89
C HIS A 151 7.37 6.67 -2.92
N GLU A 152 8.45 5.87 -2.89
CA GLU A 152 9.54 5.93 -3.88
C GLU A 152 9.04 5.71 -5.32
N LEU A 153 7.98 4.92 -5.50
CA LEU A 153 7.33 4.66 -6.77
C LEU A 153 6.25 5.70 -7.14
N ASN A 154 5.96 6.67 -6.26
CA ASN A 154 4.82 7.60 -6.36
C ASN A 154 3.46 6.90 -6.42
N TRP A 155 3.35 5.69 -5.85
CA TRP A 155 2.13 4.90 -5.85
C TRP A 155 1.27 5.14 -4.61
N ALA A 156 1.77 5.88 -3.62
CA ALA A 156 1.01 6.19 -2.41
C ALA A 156 -0.25 7.00 -2.76
N PRO A 157 -1.45 6.52 -2.39
CA PRO A 157 -2.68 7.27 -2.62
C PRO A 157 -2.73 8.51 -1.71
N SER A 158 -3.36 9.58 -2.18
CA SER A 158 -3.59 10.75 -1.33
C SER A 158 -4.66 10.44 -0.26
N MET A 159 -4.55 11.15 0.87
CA MET A 159 -5.58 11.11 1.93
C MET A 159 -6.98 11.43 1.38
N GLU A 160 -7.06 12.39 0.47
CA GLU A 160 -8.31 12.82 -0.16
C GLU A 160 -8.93 11.70 -0.99
N LEU A 161 -8.13 10.94 -1.74
CA LEU A 161 -8.59 9.81 -2.53
C LEU A 161 -9.16 8.69 -1.65
N ILE A 162 -8.50 8.39 -0.53
CA ILE A 162 -8.98 7.36 0.41
C ILE A 162 -10.28 7.80 1.07
N VAL A 163 -10.31 9.01 1.63
CA VAL A 163 -11.49 9.53 2.34
C VAL A 163 -12.69 9.67 1.39
N GLY A 164 -12.45 10.16 0.16
CA GLY A 164 -13.51 10.29 -0.85
C GLY A 164 -14.20 8.96 -1.18
N GLU A 165 -13.43 7.88 -1.28
CA GLU A 165 -13.98 6.54 -1.56
C GLU A 165 -14.74 5.96 -0.35
N VAL A 166 -14.17 6.07 0.87
CA VAL A 166 -14.85 5.59 2.08
C VAL A 166 -16.20 6.29 2.27
N LEU A 167 -16.29 7.58 1.95
CA LEU A 167 -17.54 8.35 2.00
C LEU A 167 -18.51 8.03 0.86
N ALA A 168 -18.04 7.42 -0.24
CA ALA A 168 -18.89 7.01 -1.35
C ALA A 168 -19.54 5.63 -1.12
N GLU A 169 -18.98 4.81 -0.22
CA GLU A 169 -19.50 3.48 0.15
C GLU A 169 -20.56 3.51 1.28
N VAL A 170 -20.80 4.65 1.94
CA VAL A 170 -21.86 4.87 2.96
C VAL A 170 -23.13 5.48 2.37
#